data_AF-D1CSS0-F1
#
_entry.id   AF-D1CSS0-F1
#
_cell.length_a   1.000
_cell.length_b   1.000
_cell.length_c   1.000
_cell.angle_alpha   90.00
_cell.angle_beta   90.00
_cell.angle_gamma   90.00
#
_symmetry.space_group_name_H-M   'P 1'
#
loop_
_entity.id
_entity.type
_entity.pdbx_description
1 polymer ?
#
loop_
_entity_poly.entity_id
_entity_poly.type
_entity_poly.pdbx_seq_one_letter_code
_entity_poly.pdbx_strand_id
1 'polypeptide(L)' 'MLGSVSQRQIARIVLIERGITRLVELRNAGVTAATMSRMERDGEVLRLARGLYQLPDAE' A
#
# COMPACT_ATOMS: atom_id res chain seq x y z
N MET A 1 17.32 -14.57 -12.22
CA MET A 1 16.67 -13.27 -12.43
C MET A 1 15.89 -12.93 -11.18
N LEU A 2 16.30 -11.90 -10.44
CA LEU A 2 15.41 -11.31 -9.43
C LEU A 2 14.27 -10.66 -10.22
N GLY A 3 13.05 -11.21 -10.11
CA GLY A 3 11.88 -10.66 -10.80
C GLY A 3 11.63 -9.21 -10.39
N SER A 4 11.02 -8.41 -11.27
CA SER A 4 10.64 -7.04 -10.93
C SER A 4 9.73 -7.03 -9.70
N VAL A 5 10.00 -6.14 -8.76
CA VAL A 5 9.19 -5.99 -7.54
C VAL A 5 7.78 -5.57 -7.95
N SER A 6 6.77 -6.31 -7.49
CA SER A 6 5.37 -6.01 -7.80
C SER A 6 4.88 -4.74 -7.07
N GLN A 7 3.85 -4.08 -7.59
CA GLN A 7 3.24 -2.94 -6.91
C GLN A 7 2.71 -3.29 -5.50
N ARG A 8 2.24 -4.52 -5.26
CA ARG A 8 1.82 -4.96 -3.90
C ARG A 8 3.01 -5.00 -2.95
N GLN A 9 4.15 -5.53 -3.39
CA GLN A 9 5.38 -5.55 -2.59
C GLN A 9 5.87 -4.12 -2.30
N ILE A 10 5.86 -3.23 -3.31
CA ILE A 10 6.22 -1.82 -3.10
C ILE A 10 5.28 -1.17 -2.08
N ALA A 11 3.96 -1.38 -2.21
CA ALA A 11 2.98 -0.83 -1.26
C ALA A 11 3.26 -1.29 0.17
N ARG A 12 3.53 -2.59 0.35
CA ARG A 12 3.84 -3.16 1.66
C ARG A 12 5.13 -2.59 2.25
N ILE A 13 6.19 -2.44 1.45
CA ILE A 13 7.44 -1.80 1.90
C ILE A 13 7.17 -0.38 2.38
N VAL A 14 6.47 0.43 1.58
CA VAL A 14 6.14 1.81 1.95
C VAL A 14 5.32 1.87 3.25
N LEU A 15 4.33 1.00 3.41
CA LEU A 15 3.48 0.97 4.61
C LEU A 15 4.21 0.45 5.85
N ILE A 16 5.16 -0.47 5.70
CA ILE A 16 6.04 -0.92 6.80
C ILE A 16 6.93 0.26 7.25
N GLU A 17 7.54 0.96 6.31
CA GLU A 17 8.50 2.02 6.62
C GLU A 17 7.85 3.28 7.18
N ARG A 18 6.61 3.59 6.77
CA ARG A 18 5.95 4.87 7.08
C ARG A 18 4.73 4.73 7.98
N GLY A 19 4.22 3.52 8.19
CA GLY A 19 2.93 3.30 8.84
C GLY A 19 1.77 3.88 8.01
N ILE A 20 0.98 4.75 8.64
CA ILE A 20 -0.16 5.41 8.00
C ILE A 20 0.32 6.27 6.82
N THR A 21 -0.06 5.88 5.60
CA THR A 21 0.43 6.48 4.35
C THR A 21 -0.70 6.99 3.48
N ARG A 22 -0.50 8.13 2.80
CA ARG A 22 -1.47 8.66 1.83
C ARG A 22 -1.34 8.01 0.46
N LEU A 23 -2.46 7.91 -0.25
CA LEU A 23 -2.50 7.37 -1.62
C LEU A 23 -1.54 8.10 -2.58
N VAL A 24 -1.34 9.41 -2.41
CA VAL A 24 -0.42 10.17 -3.25
C VAL A 24 1.04 9.70 -3.07
N GLU A 25 1.43 9.30 -1.86
CA GLU A 25 2.79 8.82 -1.58
C GLU A 25 3.01 7.42 -2.16
N LEU A 26 1.98 6.55 -2.06
CA LEU A 26 1.97 5.24 -2.72
C LEU A 26 2.07 5.38 -4.25
N ARG A 27 1.38 6.37 -4.83
CA ARG A 27 1.49 6.68 -6.26
C ARG A 27 2.87 7.19 -6.65
N ASN A 28 3.49 8.02 -5.80
CA ASN A 28 4.87 8.48 -6.01
C ASN A 28 5.87 7.32 -5.92
N ALA A 29 5.57 6.26 -5.16
CA ALA A 29 6.33 5.02 -5.12
C ALA A 29 6.04 4.06 -6.30
N GLY A 30 5.13 4.42 -7.22
CA GLY A 30 4.77 3.59 -8.37
C GLY A 30 3.61 2.63 -8.14
N VAL A 31 2.88 2.76 -7.03
CA VAL A 31 1.69 1.94 -6.72
C VAL A 31 0.43 2.66 -7.20
N THR A 32 -0.34 2.00 -8.05
CA THR A 32 -1.60 2.57 -8.56
C THR A 32 -2.72 2.51 -7.54
N ALA A 33 -3.70 3.41 -7.66
CA ALA A 33 -4.92 3.37 -6.86
C ALA A 33 -5.70 2.05 -7.05
N ALA A 34 -5.70 1.49 -8.26
CA ALA A 34 -6.34 0.20 -8.54
C ALA A 34 -5.67 -0.95 -7.76
N THR A 35 -4.34 -0.93 -7.61
CA THR A 35 -3.64 -1.89 -6.75
C THR A 35 -4.03 -1.72 -5.29
N MET A 36 -4.06 -0.49 -4.78
CA MET A 36 -4.49 -0.23 -3.39
C MET A 36 -5.93 -0.68 -3.13
N SER A 37 -6.85 -0.43 -4.07
CA SER A 37 -8.25 -0.90 -3.97
C SER A 37 -8.38 -2.42 -3.96
N ARG A 38 -7.51 -3.14 -4.69
CA ARG A 38 -7.48 -4.61 -4.63
C ARG A 38 -6.91 -5.09 -3.29
N MET A 39 -5.80 -4.52 -2.83
CA MET A 39 -5.22 -4.87 -1.53
C MET A 39 -6.19 -4.60 -0.37
N GLU A 40 -6.94 -3.50 -0.42
CA GLU A 40 -8.00 -3.17 0.54
C GLU A 40 -9.11 -4.22 0.52
N ARG A 41 -9.58 -4.61 -0.68
CA ARG A 41 -10.60 -5.66 -0.84
C ARG A 41 -10.12 -7.03 -0.35
N ASP A 42 -8.83 -7.33 -0.54
CA ASP A 42 -8.21 -8.58 -0.13
C ASP A 42 -7.82 -8.59 1.35
N GLY A 43 -8.05 -7.49 2.08
CA GLY A 43 -7.72 -7.36 3.51
C GLY A 43 -6.23 -7.21 3.81
N GLU A 44 -5.39 -7.00 2.79
CA GLU A 44 -3.94 -6.80 2.96
C GLU A 44 -3.59 -5.43 3.55
N VAL A 45 -4.50 -4.46 3.45
CA VAL A 45 -4.37 -3.10 3.99
C VAL A 45 -5.70 -2.63 4.54
N LEU A 46 -5.65 -1.75 5.54
CA LEU A 46 -6.83 -1.05 6.06
C LEU A 46 -6.89 0.36 5.49
N ARG A 47 -8.09 0.78 5.07
CA ARG A 47 -8.35 2.16 4.68
C ARG A 47 -9.00 2.92 5.84
N LEU A 48 -8.20 3.73 6.52
CA LEU A 48 -8.65 4.51 7.68
C LEU A 48 -9.57 5.67 7.29
N ALA A 49 -9.29 6.29 6.14
CA ALA A 49 -10.02 7.42 5.60
C ALA A 49 -9.85 7.48 4.07
N ARG A 50 -10.48 8.47 3.43
CA ARG A 50 -10.35 8.65 1.97
C ARG A 50 -8.89 8.86 1.57
N GLY A 51 -8.28 7.83 0.98
CA GLY A 51 -6.91 7.88 0.49
C GLY A 51 -5.85 7.76 1.60
N LEU A 52 -6.22 7.25 2.78
CA LEU A 52 -5.31 7.00 3.89
C LEU A 52 -5.30 5.49 4.18
N TYR A 53 -4.13 4.88 4.15
CA TYR A 53 -3.94 3.43 4.23
C TYR A 53 -2.94 3.07 5.33
N GLN A 54 -3.13 1.91 5.96
CA GLN A 54 -2.16 1.29 6.87
C GLN A 54 -2.16 -0.23 6.69
N LEU A 55 -1.19 -0.92 7.30
CA LEU A 55 -1.27 -2.37 7.43
C LEU A 55 -2.27 -2.78 8.53
N PRO A 56 -2.89 -3.97 8.43
CA PRO A 56 -3.81 -4.46 9.46
C PRO A 56 -3.14 -4.74 10.80
N ASP A 57 -1.85 -5.06 10.79
CA ASP A 57 -1.00 -5.35 11.94
C ASP A 57 -0.14 -4.16 12.38
N ALA A 58 -0.43 -2.95 11.89
CA ALA A 58 0.20 -1.73 12.40
C ALA A 58 -0.36 -1.42 13.80
N GLU A 59 0.52 -1.41 14.81
CA GLU A 59 0.25 -0.94 16.19
C GLU A 59 0.11 0.59 16.27
#